data_AF-A0A7J8M1I7-F1
#
_entry.id   AF-A0A7J8M1I7-F1
#
_cell.length_a   1.000
_cell.length_b   1.000
_cell.length_c   1.000
_cell.angle_alpha   90.00
_cell.angle_beta   90.00
_cell.angle_gamma   90.00
#
_symmetry.space_group_name_H-M   'P 1'
#
loop_
_entity.id
_entity.type
_entity.pdbx_description
1 polymer ?
#
loop_
_entity_poly.entity_id
_entity_poly.type
_entity_poly.pdbx_seq_one_letter_code
_entity_poly.pdbx_strand_id
1 'polypeptide(L)'
;MCKEWEKDLEKGLSPRNVPAAVAQPTSPSALRRALVLSSSSKALSASNSSKTLLVSNSSKSLLGSNSGKRFDKKYVKQVTGRHNDTELHLAAQRDNVGYIRQILAEIDSQMMGTVGGAEFDAEKRVVCCISHSDPVYMLSYFNKVAEIRLAIVNEVNELGETALFIGAAKGYLDVVKELLKHTTEEGLKLKSKSGFDPLHIAANQGHEGLCSLSEVNTYLYAAIVQLLLDHNPELSKTVGQGNATPLVSAATKGHTAVVNVLLRKDPSLLDIPKANGKIPLHFAARQGHVDIVKAFLDTDPQLARKTDKKGQTALHMAVKGVNSEVVRLLLKADSDIAMLPDKFGNTALHVATRKKRTEIVNELLELPNIDVNALSRDHKTAIDIAEGLPLSGEIAEIKENLTNCGAVRANELNRTHDELRKTVKEIKKDVHTQLEQARKTNRNVNGIAVELRKLHRMGVINATNTVTVVAVLFATVAFAAIFTVPGGDYDSGIAVTVKSTSFRMFYFFNAISLFTSLSVVVVQMTVVRGQLKSERRVIEVINKMLWVAAVCTTISFMASSYIVVGKYNEWAAVLVTVIGGIIMAGVLIAMTYYVVKSKRIIKVKEKEKSSRNKTMSNNISDSEPE
;
A
#
# COMPACT_ATOMS: atom_id res chain seq x y z
N MET A 1 -8.96 -18.98 5.76
CA MET A 1 -8.65 -18.61 4.36
C MET A 1 -7.15 -18.55 4.03
N CYS A 2 -6.25 -19.13 4.85
CA CYS A 2 -4.78 -19.07 4.64
C CYS A 2 -4.08 -20.45 4.56
N LYS A 3 -4.84 -21.55 4.38
CA LYS A 3 -4.27 -22.91 4.25
C LYS A 3 -4.47 -23.57 2.88
N GLU A 4 -5.08 -22.87 1.92
CA GLU A 4 -5.36 -23.40 0.58
C GLU A 4 -4.21 -23.20 -0.44
N TRP A 5 -3.18 -22.40 -0.13
CA TRP A 5 -2.19 -21.93 -1.11
C TRP A 5 -0.93 -22.77 -1.28
N GLU A 6 -0.79 -23.88 -0.56
CA GLU A 6 0.34 -24.82 -0.72
C GLU A 6 0.03 -26.02 -1.63
N LYS A 7 -1.24 -26.28 -1.96
CA LYS A 7 -1.64 -27.54 -2.64
C LYS A 7 -1.52 -27.54 -4.17
N ASP A 8 -1.41 -26.39 -4.82
CA ASP A 8 -1.44 -26.34 -6.29
C ASP A 8 -0.04 -26.31 -6.96
N LEU A 9 1.05 -26.37 -6.16
CA LEU A 9 2.42 -26.41 -6.68
C LEU A 9 3.24 -27.65 -6.25
N GLU A 10 2.67 -28.54 -5.43
CA GLU A 10 3.26 -29.85 -5.09
C GLU A 10 2.67 -31.03 -5.89
N LYS A 11 1.72 -30.80 -6.81
CA LYS A 11 1.32 -31.82 -7.80
C LYS A 11 2.33 -31.90 -8.94
N GLY A 12 3.49 -32.46 -8.63
CA GLY A 12 4.51 -32.77 -9.60
C GLY A 12 5.83 -33.04 -8.90
N LEU A 13 6.06 -34.31 -8.56
CA LEU A 13 7.30 -34.92 -8.05
C LEU A 13 7.40 -35.03 -6.52
N SER A 14 6.89 -36.15 -6.00
CA SER A 14 7.57 -36.92 -4.96
C SER A 14 7.09 -38.39 -4.98
N PRO A 15 7.99 -39.37 -4.75
CA PRO A 15 7.70 -40.80 -4.84
C PRO A 15 6.82 -41.29 -3.68
N ARG A 16 5.85 -42.16 -3.99
CA ARG A 16 5.00 -42.83 -3.00
C ARG A 16 5.83 -43.78 -2.12
N ASN A 17 5.93 -43.45 -0.84
CA ASN A 17 6.12 -44.42 0.24
C ASN A 17 4.74 -44.78 0.81
N VAL A 18 4.48 -46.08 1.00
CA VAL A 18 3.29 -46.64 1.67
C VAL A 18 3.80 -47.72 2.63
N PRO A 19 3.19 -47.93 3.82
CA PRO A 19 3.90 -48.21 5.06
C PRO A 19 4.02 -49.71 5.41
N ALA A 20 4.85 -50.00 6.41
CA ALA A 20 5.01 -51.31 7.01
C ALA A 20 3.99 -51.56 8.15
N ALA A 21 3.36 -52.74 8.16
CA ALA A 21 2.86 -53.41 9.37
C ALA A 21 2.66 -54.94 9.15
N VAL A 22 3.55 -55.71 9.79
CA VAL A 22 3.39 -56.99 10.53
C VAL A 22 2.49 -58.12 9.98
N ALA A 23 3.11 -59.24 9.57
CA ALA A 23 2.82 -60.62 10.04
C ALA A 23 3.85 -61.65 9.48
N GLN A 24 4.35 -62.54 10.34
CA GLN A 24 5.06 -63.81 10.04
C GLN A 24 4.16 -64.98 10.49
N PRO A 25 4.46 -66.29 10.24
CA PRO A 25 5.37 -66.91 9.25
C PRO A 25 4.71 -68.08 8.46
N THR A 26 5.29 -68.48 7.33
CA THR A 26 5.55 -69.91 7.00
C THR A 26 6.53 -69.98 5.80
N SER A 27 7.55 -70.80 5.94
CA SER A 27 8.58 -71.17 4.95
C SER A 27 8.40 -72.65 4.52
N PRO A 28 9.23 -73.26 3.65
CA PRO A 28 10.09 -72.75 2.56
C PRO A 28 9.93 -73.55 1.24
N SER A 29 10.53 -73.11 0.13
CA SER A 29 11.42 -73.98 -0.68
C SER A 29 12.14 -73.22 -1.82
N ALA A 30 13.45 -73.47 -1.90
CA ALA A 30 14.36 -73.53 -3.07
C ALA A 30 14.33 -72.37 -4.11
N LEU A 31 15.44 -71.82 -4.61
CA LEU A 31 16.84 -72.28 -4.68
C LEU A 31 17.69 -71.05 -5.07
N ARG A 32 18.79 -70.81 -4.35
CA ARG A 32 19.87 -69.89 -4.74
C ARG A 32 20.70 -70.50 -5.87
N ARG A 33 21.15 -69.67 -6.83
CA ARG A 33 22.48 -69.72 -7.47
C ARG A 33 22.67 -68.42 -8.26
N ALA A 34 23.45 -67.47 -7.76
CA ALA A 34 24.92 -67.40 -7.86
C ALA A 34 25.38 -67.36 -9.32
N LEU A 35 25.60 -66.12 -9.80
CA LEU A 35 26.38 -65.79 -10.99
C LEU A 35 27.82 -66.30 -10.83
N VAL A 36 28.26 -67.09 -11.81
CA VAL A 36 29.66 -67.36 -12.09
C VAL A 36 29.91 -66.89 -13.51
N LEU A 37 30.94 -66.04 -13.67
CA LEU A 37 31.48 -65.61 -14.95
C LEU A 37 31.92 -66.83 -15.77
N SER A 38 31.62 -66.82 -17.06
CA SER A 38 32.48 -67.45 -18.05
C SER A 38 32.57 -66.59 -19.31
N SER A 39 33.77 -66.04 -19.49
CA SER A 39 34.32 -65.62 -20.77
C SER A 39 34.36 -66.81 -21.72
N SER A 40 33.73 -66.68 -22.89
CA SER A 40 34.02 -67.51 -24.05
C SER A 40 33.97 -66.64 -25.29
N SER A 41 35.15 -66.17 -25.69
CA SER A 41 35.50 -65.87 -27.07
C SER A 41 35.12 -67.04 -27.98
N LYS A 42 34.02 -66.89 -28.72
CA LYS A 42 33.78 -67.66 -29.94
C LYS A 42 33.32 -66.71 -31.02
N ALA A 43 34.24 -66.47 -31.95
CA ALA A 43 33.93 -65.99 -33.28
C ALA A 43 32.84 -66.90 -33.88
N LEU A 44 31.78 -66.28 -34.40
CA LEU A 44 30.75 -66.95 -35.18
C LEU A 44 30.71 -66.29 -36.55
N SER A 45 31.49 -66.91 -37.43
CA SER A 45 31.17 -67.23 -38.82
C SER A 45 29.81 -66.77 -39.32
N ALA A 46 29.87 -66.05 -40.44
CA ALA A 46 28.78 -65.74 -41.33
C ALA A 46 27.85 -66.94 -41.57
N SER A 47 26.60 -66.83 -41.13
CA SER A 47 25.52 -67.66 -41.61
C SER A 47 24.72 -66.87 -42.64
N ASN A 48 24.95 -67.18 -43.91
CA ASN A 48 24.02 -66.91 -44.98
C ASN A 48 22.69 -67.61 -44.65
N SER A 49 21.72 -66.86 -44.13
CA SER A 49 20.32 -67.20 -44.27
C SER A 49 19.60 -65.92 -44.68
N SER A 50 19.25 -65.87 -45.96
CA SER A 50 18.33 -64.94 -46.57
C SER A 50 17.04 -64.85 -45.74
N LYS A 51 16.97 -63.87 -44.83
CA LYS A 51 15.71 -63.39 -44.28
C LYS A 51 15.17 -62.33 -45.23
N THR A 52 14.51 -62.80 -46.28
CA THR A 52 13.63 -62.01 -47.11
C THR A 52 12.56 -61.35 -46.24
N LEU A 53 12.50 -60.01 -46.28
CA LEU A 53 11.41 -59.21 -45.73
C LEU A 53 10.08 -59.67 -46.35
N LEU A 54 9.24 -60.32 -45.55
CA LEU A 54 7.92 -60.76 -45.97
C LEU A 54 6.99 -59.56 -46.15
N VAL A 55 6.56 -59.33 -47.39
CA VAL A 55 5.48 -58.39 -47.74
C VAL A 55 4.15 -59.11 -47.50
N SER A 56 3.41 -58.70 -46.47
CA SER A 56 2.05 -59.19 -46.19
C SER A 56 1.00 -58.08 -46.37
N ASN A 57 -0.01 -58.36 -47.20
CA ASN A 57 -1.13 -57.49 -47.53
C ASN A 57 -2.18 -57.41 -46.40
N SER A 58 -2.38 -56.22 -45.82
CA SER A 58 -3.66 -55.67 -45.32
C SER A 58 -3.38 -54.21 -44.87
N SER A 59 -4.20 -53.16 -45.01
CA SER A 59 -5.58 -52.95 -45.48
C SER A 59 -5.83 -51.44 -45.74
N LYS A 60 -7.00 -51.15 -46.33
CA LYS A 60 -7.81 -49.91 -46.34
C LYS A 60 -7.41 -48.75 -47.29
N SER A 61 -8.25 -48.65 -48.33
CA SER A 61 -8.43 -47.59 -49.31
C SER A 61 -9.10 -46.32 -48.74
N LEU A 62 -8.63 -45.15 -49.18
CA LEU A 62 -9.44 -43.93 -49.29
C LEU A 62 -9.20 -43.33 -50.69
N LEU A 63 -10.31 -42.99 -51.37
CA LEU A 63 -10.39 -42.56 -52.76
C LEU A 63 -9.74 -41.20 -53.05
N GLY A 64 -9.27 -41.03 -54.29
CA GLY A 64 -9.01 -39.71 -54.91
C GLY A 64 -8.06 -39.77 -56.11
N SER A 65 -8.63 -39.84 -57.31
CA SER A 65 -8.06 -40.03 -58.66
C SER A 65 -6.92 -39.09 -59.10
N ASN A 66 -5.87 -39.62 -59.77
CA ASN A 66 -5.62 -39.46 -61.22
C ASN A 66 -4.26 -40.05 -61.67
N SER A 67 -4.25 -40.37 -62.97
CA SER A 67 -3.27 -41.08 -63.79
C SER A 67 -1.78 -40.78 -63.58
N GLY A 68 -1.00 -41.86 -63.53
CA GLY A 68 0.47 -41.88 -63.59
C GLY A 68 0.99 -42.95 -62.65
N LYS A 69 1.17 -44.19 -63.12
CA LYS A 69 1.71 -45.31 -62.32
C LYS A 69 3.16 -44.98 -61.91
N ARG A 70 3.31 -44.26 -60.79
CA ARG A 70 4.55 -44.17 -60.02
C ARG A 70 4.83 -45.54 -59.42
N PHE A 71 6.08 -45.98 -59.52
CA PHE A 71 6.59 -47.17 -58.84
C PHE A 71 6.65 -46.91 -57.33
N ASP A 72 5.52 -46.99 -56.64
CA ASP A 72 5.47 -46.88 -55.18
C ASP A 72 5.66 -48.27 -54.56
N LYS A 73 6.92 -48.73 -54.48
CA LYS A 73 7.28 -49.81 -53.55
C LYS A 73 7.13 -49.26 -52.13
N LYS A 74 6.03 -49.62 -51.48
CA LYS A 74 5.71 -49.22 -50.11
C LYS A 74 6.66 -49.94 -49.16
N TYR A 75 7.56 -49.21 -48.52
CA TYR A 75 8.40 -49.73 -47.44
C TYR A 75 7.48 -50.30 -46.34
N VAL A 76 7.72 -51.55 -45.93
CA VAL A 76 6.96 -52.22 -44.88
C VAL A 76 7.71 -52.01 -43.57
N LYS A 77 7.08 -51.30 -42.62
CA LYS A 77 7.64 -51.03 -41.30
C LYS A 77 7.85 -52.35 -40.54
N GLN A 78 9.09 -52.80 -40.44
CA GLN A 78 9.43 -53.93 -39.56
C GLN A 78 9.61 -53.43 -38.13
N VAL A 79 8.70 -53.86 -37.27
CA VAL A 79 8.65 -53.48 -35.87
C VAL A 79 9.21 -54.61 -35.03
N THR A 80 10.28 -54.37 -34.28
CA THR A 80 11.01 -55.42 -33.54
C THR A 80 11.04 -55.20 -32.02
N GLY A 81 10.78 -53.98 -31.54
CA GLY A 81 10.81 -53.64 -30.11
C GLY A 81 9.45 -53.66 -29.40
N ARG A 82 9.49 -53.43 -28.07
CA ARG A 82 8.31 -53.41 -27.18
C ARG A 82 7.42 -52.19 -27.37
N HIS A 83 7.96 -51.09 -27.90
CA HIS A 83 7.27 -49.80 -28.09
C HIS A 83 7.15 -49.43 -29.57
N ASN A 84 6.94 -50.44 -30.41
CA ASN A 84 7.10 -50.38 -31.85
C ASN A 84 8.43 -49.76 -32.34
N ASP A 85 9.51 -50.05 -31.62
CA ASP A 85 10.85 -49.60 -32.00
C ASP A 85 11.27 -50.30 -33.31
N THR A 86 11.78 -49.50 -34.25
CA THR A 86 12.43 -50.04 -35.46
C THR A 86 13.81 -50.58 -35.13
N GLU A 87 14.39 -51.37 -36.02
CA GLU A 87 15.77 -51.86 -35.85
C GLU A 87 16.77 -50.70 -35.65
N LEU A 88 16.51 -49.54 -36.26
CA LEU A 88 17.30 -48.32 -36.09
C LEU A 88 17.21 -47.74 -34.66
N HIS A 89 16.03 -47.77 -34.03
CA HIS A 89 15.86 -47.33 -32.63
C HIS A 89 16.61 -48.25 -31.67
N LEU A 90 16.54 -49.57 -31.86
CA LEU A 90 17.26 -50.55 -31.04
C LEU A 90 18.78 -50.47 -31.23
N ALA A 91 19.23 -50.20 -32.47
CA ALA A 91 20.64 -49.98 -32.78
C ALA A 91 21.17 -48.71 -32.09
N ALA A 92 20.40 -47.62 -32.14
CA ALA A 92 20.70 -46.37 -31.44
C ALA A 92 20.70 -46.53 -29.91
N GLN A 93 19.85 -47.40 -29.37
CA GLN A 93 19.80 -47.68 -27.92
C GLN A 93 21.05 -48.43 -27.41
N ARG A 94 21.72 -49.22 -28.26
CA ARG A 94 22.85 -50.10 -27.91
C ARG A 94 24.23 -49.57 -28.32
N ASP A 95 24.32 -48.31 -28.77
CA ASP A 95 25.56 -47.68 -29.27
C ASP A 95 26.25 -48.44 -30.43
N ASN A 96 25.48 -49.13 -31.28
CA ASN A 96 26.06 -49.94 -32.35
C ASN A 96 26.08 -49.17 -33.68
N VAL A 97 27.07 -48.28 -33.82
CA VAL A 97 27.26 -47.47 -35.05
C VAL A 97 27.49 -48.33 -36.28
N GLY A 98 28.22 -49.45 -36.15
CA GLY A 98 28.48 -50.37 -37.25
C GLY A 98 27.20 -50.99 -37.80
N TYR A 99 26.30 -51.38 -36.90
CA TYR A 99 25.00 -51.92 -37.28
C TYR A 99 24.07 -50.85 -37.87
N ILE A 100 24.12 -49.60 -37.39
CA ILE A 100 23.41 -48.47 -38.03
C ILE A 100 23.90 -48.26 -39.46
N ARG A 101 25.22 -48.24 -39.69
CA ARG A 101 25.80 -48.16 -41.05
C ARG A 101 25.34 -49.34 -41.92
N GLN A 102 25.32 -50.54 -41.35
CA GLN A 102 24.87 -51.74 -42.06
C GLN A 102 23.39 -51.66 -42.44
N ILE A 103 22.50 -51.24 -41.54
CA ILE A 103 21.07 -51.05 -41.82
C ILE A 103 20.89 -50.01 -42.94
N LEU A 104 21.57 -48.87 -42.85
CA LEU A 104 21.50 -47.82 -43.86
C LEU A 104 22.07 -48.27 -45.21
N ALA A 105 23.18 -49.01 -45.21
CA ALA A 105 23.79 -49.56 -46.43
C ALA A 105 22.94 -50.69 -47.05
N GLU A 106 22.27 -51.49 -46.22
CA GLU A 106 21.34 -52.52 -46.67
C GLU A 106 20.09 -51.89 -47.31
N ILE A 107 19.59 -50.77 -46.78
CA ILE A 107 18.53 -50.00 -47.42
C ILE A 107 18.99 -49.47 -48.79
N ASP A 108 20.20 -48.90 -48.86
CA ASP A 108 20.79 -48.44 -50.12
C ASP A 108 20.94 -49.63 -51.13
N SER A 109 21.38 -50.80 -50.64
CA SER A 109 21.58 -52.03 -51.42
C SER A 109 20.28 -52.68 -51.89
N GLN A 110 19.24 -52.77 -51.07
CA GLN A 110 17.94 -53.31 -51.47
C GLN A 110 17.26 -52.43 -52.52
N MET A 111 17.47 -51.13 -52.44
CA MET A 111 16.96 -50.18 -53.44
C MET A 111 17.75 -50.26 -54.76
N MET A 112 19.07 -50.50 -54.72
CA MET A 112 19.89 -50.74 -55.91
C MET A 112 19.74 -52.17 -56.50
N GLY A 113 19.53 -53.17 -55.64
CA GLY A 113 19.45 -54.59 -55.97
C GLY A 113 18.10 -55.03 -56.56
N THR A 114 17.08 -54.18 -56.50
CA THR A 114 15.83 -54.41 -57.27
C THR A 114 15.97 -54.11 -58.77
N VAL A 115 17.19 -53.95 -59.27
CA VAL A 115 17.57 -54.05 -60.69
C VAL A 115 18.06 -55.48 -61.03
N GLY A 116 18.37 -56.33 -60.04
CA GLY A 116 19.01 -57.64 -60.25
C GLY A 116 18.30 -58.87 -59.67
N GLY A 117 17.08 -58.74 -59.12
CA GLY A 117 16.30 -59.87 -58.58
C GLY A 117 15.53 -60.61 -59.68
N ALA A 118 15.80 -61.91 -59.82
CA ALA A 118 15.29 -62.81 -60.86
C ALA A 118 13.79 -63.17 -60.73
N GLU A 119 12.91 -62.18 -60.84
CA GLU A 119 11.49 -62.37 -61.16
C GLU A 119 11.09 -61.26 -62.16
N PHE A 120 11.60 -61.40 -63.39
CA PHE A 120 11.26 -60.51 -64.50
C PHE A 120 10.07 -61.10 -65.26
N ASP A 121 8.87 -60.63 -64.91
CA ASP A 121 7.70 -60.76 -65.78
C ASP A 121 8.01 -60.15 -67.16
N ALA A 122 7.74 -60.92 -68.21
CA ALA A 122 8.20 -60.72 -69.57
C ALA A 122 7.64 -59.49 -70.34
N GLU A 123 7.07 -58.49 -69.65
CA GLU A 123 6.45 -57.31 -70.28
C GLU A 123 7.18 -55.97 -70.00
N LYS A 124 8.28 -55.99 -69.23
CA LYS A 124 9.08 -54.78 -68.89
C LYS A 124 10.41 -54.65 -69.65
N ARG A 125 10.45 -55.15 -70.89
CA ARG A 125 11.69 -55.19 -71.70
C ARG A 125 12.09 -53.85 -72.34
N VAL A 126 11.37 -52.75 -72.09
CA VAL A 126 11.62 -51.46 -72.76
C VAL A 126 12.51 -50.49 -71.93
N VAL A 127 12.77 -50.76 -70.65
CA VAL A 127 13.48 -49.80 -69.76
C VAL A 127 14.82 -50.35 -69.24
N CYS A 128 15.43 -51.31 -69.94
CA CYS A 128 16.80 -51.80 -69.62
C CYS A 128 17.79 -51.62 -70.78
N CYS A 129 17.37 -51.01 -71.90
CA CYS A 129 18.22 -50.82 -73.08
C CYS A 129 18.61 -49.36 -73.35
N ILE A 130 18.23 -48.40 -72.49
CA ILE A 130 18.87 -47.08 -72.53
C ILE A 130 20.08 -47.17 -71.63
N SER A 131 21.22 -47.37 -72.28
CA SER A 131 22.58 -47.13 -71.85
C SER A 131 22.74 -46.30 -70.57
N HIS A 132 23.74 -46.71 -69.79
CA HIS A 132 24.26 -46.14 -68.54
C HIS A 132 24.70 -44.65 -68.61
N SER A 133 23.91 -43.75 -69.20
CA SER A 133 24.39 -42.43 -69.62
C SER A 133 23.33 -41.32 -69.66
N ASP A 134 22.16 -41.51 -69.04
CA ASP A 134 21.22 -40.40 -68.80
C ASP A 134 21.37 -39.86 -67.36
N PRO A 135 22.10 -38.75 -67.15
CA PRO A 135 22.35 -38.21 -65.81
C PRO A 135 21.05 -37.80 -65.08
N VAL A 136 20.00 -37.42 -65.82
CA VAL A 136 18.72 -36.93 -65.27
C VAL A 136 17.91 -38.06 -64.59
N TYR A 137 17.87 -39.25 -65.19
CA TYR A 137 17.18 -40.40 -64.59
C TYR A 137 17.95 -40.91 -63.37
N MET A 138 19.27 -41.00 -63.46
CA MET A 138 20.12 -41.43 -62.35
C MET A 138 19.97 -40.47 -61.13
N LEU A 139 19.96 -39.16 -61.36
CA LEU A 139 19.70 -38.14 -60.33
C LEU A 139 18.30 -38.27 -59.69
N SER A 140 17.26 -38.51 -60.49
CA SER A 140 15.89 -38.72 -60.00
C SER A 140 15.78 -39.96 -59.09
N TYR A 141 16.42 -41.06 -59.47
CA TYR A 141 16.46 -42.28 -58.67
C TYR A 141 17.28 -42.12 -57.38
N PHE A 142 18.47 -41.50 -57.43
CA PHE A 142 19.26 -41.22 -56.24
C PHE A 142 18.51 -40.31 -55.25
N ASN A 143 17.79 -39.30 -55.76
CA ASN A 143 16.92 -38.45 -54.94
C ASN A 143 15.79 -39.27 -54.29
N LYS A 144 15.20 -40.24 -55.01
CA LYS A 144 14.14 -41.09 -54.46
C LYS A 144 14.64 -42.04 -53.36
N VAL A 145 15.83 -42.61 -53.52
CA VAL A 145 16.47 -43.44 -52.48
C VAL A 145 16.81 -42.59 -51.26
N ALA A 146 17.32 -41.38 -51.47
CA ALA A 146 17.56 -40.43 -50.39
C ALA A 146 16.28 -40.04 -49.64
N GLU A 147 15.17 -39.75 -50.34
CA GLU A 147 13.87 -39.47 -49.73
C GLU A 147 13.37 -40.62 -48.83
N ILE A 148 13.51 -41.88 -49.29
CA ILE A 148 13.06 -43.05 -48.53
C ILE A 148 13.96 -43.28 -47.31
N ARG A 149 15.28 -43.12 -47.46
CA ARG A 149 16.23 -43.17 -46.35
C ARG A 149 15.92 -42.12 -45.29
N LEU A 150 15.61 -40.90 -45.70
CA LEU A 150 15.21 -39.80 -44.81
C LEU A 150 13.90 -40.14 -44.08
N ALA A 151 12.92 -40.73 -44.77
CA ALA A 151 11.67 -41.15 -44.15
C ALA A 151 11.89 -42.21 -43.06
N ILE A 152 12.77 -43.18 -43.29
CA ILE A 152 13.10 -44.25 -42.33
C ILE A 152 13.83 -43.70 -41.10
N VAL A 153 14.81 -42.81 -41.30
CA VAL A 153 15.58 -42.21 -40.20
C VAL A 153 14.69 -41.35 -39.29
N ASN A 154 13.70 -40.68 -39.86
CA ASN A 154 12.74 -39.84 -39.15
C ASN A 154 11.52 -40.61 -38.60
N GLU A 155 11.48 -41.93 -38.74
CA GLU A 155 10.39 -42.71 -38.17
C GLU A 155 10.34 -42.55 -36.65
N VAL A 156 9.11 -42.48 -36.13
CA VAL A 156 8.84 -42.39 -34.71
C VAL A 156 8.33 -43.72 -34.15
N ASN A 157 8.77 -44.03 -32.93
CA ASN A 157 8.23 -45.14 -32.14
C ASN A 157 6.86 -44.78 -31.51
N GLU A 158 6.27 -45.68 -30.72
CA GLU A 158 5.01 -45.39 -30.00
C GLU A 158 5.12 -44.22 -29.03
N LEU A 159 6.32 -43.86 -28.57
CA LEU A 159 6.58 -42.75 -27.68
C LEU A 159 6.81 -41.44 -28.45
N GLY A 160 6.71 -41.45 -29.78
CA GLY A 160 7.00 -40.30 -30.64
C GLY A 160 8.50 -39.99 -30.75
N GLU A 161 9.36 -40.89 -30.30
CA GLU A 161 10.81 -40.72 -30.29
C GLU A 161 11.38 -41.22 -31.62
N THR A 162 12.33 -40.47 -32.17
CA THR A 162 13.14 -40.86 -33.33
C THR A 162 14.40 -41.60 -32.86
N ALA A 163 15.04 -42.39 -33.74
CA ALA A 163 16.33 -43.00 -33.44
C ALA A 163 17.40 -41.97 -32.98
N LEU A 164 17.36 -40.77 -33.57
CA LEU A 164 18.20 -39.63 -33.16
C LEU A 164 17.89 -39.15 -31.74
N PHE A 165 16.61 -39.09 -31.36
CA PHE A 165 16.19 -38.72 -30.00
C PHE A 165 16.76 -39.71 -28.97
N ILE A 166 16.71 -41.02 -29.26
CA ILE A 166 17.26 -42.05 -28.37
C ILE A 166 18.79 -41.93 -28.26
N GLY A 167 19.49 -41.74 -29.38
CA GLY A 167 20.93 -41.51 -29.39
C GLY A 167 21.33 -40.28 -28.57
N ALA A 168 20.61 -39.17 -28.75
CA ALA A 168 20.81 -37.93 -27.99
C ALA A 168 20.47 -38.10 -26.50
N ALA A 169 19.43 -38.85 -26.13
CA ALA A 169 19.07 -39.12 -24.75
C ALA A 169 20.14 -39.95 -24.02
N LYS A 170 20.76 -40.92 -24.72
CA LYS A 170 21.80 -41.79 -24.19
C LYS A 170 23.22 -41.22 -24.25
N GLY A 171 23.41 -40.13 -24.97
CA GLY A 171 24.71 -39.48 -25.09
C GLY A 171 25.64 -40.13 -26.11
N TYR A 172 25.15 -40.95 -27.05
CA TYR A 172 26.01 -41.63 -28.01
C TYR A 172 26.38 -40.71 -29.18
N LEU A 173 27.51 -40.02 -29.05
CA LEU A 173 27.97 -39.01 -30.00
C LEU A 173 28.15 -39.55 -31.42
N ASP A 174 28.75 -40.73 -31.59
CA ASP A 174 29.05 -41.27 -32.91
C ASP A 174 27.80 -41.81 -33.62
N VAL A 175 26.84 -42.34 -32.85
CA VAL A 175 25.49 -42.65 -33.35
C VAL A 175 24.80 -41.38 -33.83
N VAL A 176 24.82 -40.30 -33.05
CA VAL A 176 24.22 -39.01 -33.40
C VAL A 176 24.87 -38.43 -34.66
N LYS A 177 26.21 -38.42 -34.75
CA LYS A 177 26.95 -37.96 -35.95
C LYS A 177 26.54 -38.73 -37.20
N GLU A 178 26.39 -40.05 -37.09
CA GLU A 178 26.05 -40.87 -38.26
C GLU A 178 24.60 -40.69 -38.70
N LEU A 179 23.67 -40.59 -37.75
CA LEU A 179 22.26 -40.34 -38.05
C LEU A 179 22.05 -38.93 -38.64
N LEU A 180 22.79 -37.92 -38.17
CA LEU A 180 22.66 -36.53 -38.65
C LEU A 180 22.97 -36.36 -40.13
N LYS A 181 23.89 -37.15 -40.70
CA LYS A 181 24.19 -37.15 -42.14
C LYS A 181 22.98 -37.47 -43.02
N HIS A 182 21.98 -38.14 -42.46
CA HIS A 182 20.82 -38.66 -43.15
C HIS A 182 19.51 -38.20 -42.51
N THR A 183 19.53 -37.13 -41.72
CA THR A 183 18.35 -36.56 -41.06
C THR A 183 17.96 -35.25 -41.74
N THR A 184 16.65 -34.99 -41.90
CA THR A 184 16.14 -33.71 -42.41
C THR A 184 15.98 -32.67 -41.30
N GLU A 185 15.96 -31.38 -41.64
CA GLU A 185 15.69 -30.31 -40.66
C GLU A 185 14.34 -30.46 -39.93
N GLU A 186 13.33 -30.99 -40.64
CA GLU A 186 12.02 -31.27 -40.05
C GLU A 186 12.09 -32.41 -39.02
N GLY A 187 12.92 -33.42 -39.29
CA GLY A 187 13.20 -34.53 -38.37
C GLY A 187 13.81 -34.08 -37.05
N LEU A 188 14.65 -33.04 -37.08
CA LEU A 188 15.28 -32.48 -35.89
C LEU A 188 14.30 -31.72 -34.97
N LYS A 189 13.17 -31.26 -35.52
CA LYS A 189 12.13 -30.54 -34.80
C LYS A 189 10.99 -31.46 -34.34
N LEU A 190 11.10 -32.77 -34.60
CA LEU A 190 10.10 -33.74 -34.18
C LEU A 190 10.13 -33.90 -32.66
N LYS A 191 8.95 -33.73 -32.08
CA LYS A 191 8.73 -33.85 -30.64
C LYS A 191 8.28 -35.25 -30.28
N SER A 192 8.92 -35.80 -29.26
CA SER A 192 8.38 -36.95 -28.53
C SER A 192 7.01 -36.62 -27.93
N LYS A 193 6.23 -37.64 -27.53
CA LYS A 193 5.01 -37.47 -26.70
C LYS A 193 5.29 -36.72 -25.40
N SER A 194 6.54 -36.74 -24.92
CA SER A 194 7.00 -35.94 -23.78
C SER A 194 7.16 -34.45 -24.10
N GLY A 195 7.01 -34.04 -25.36
CA GLY A 195 7.14 -32.66 -25.82
C GLY A 195 8.59 -32.19 -25.99
N PHE A 196 9.56 -33.09 -26.01
CA PHE A 196 10.98 -32.77 -26.17
C PHE A 196 11.49 -33.08 -27.58
N ASP A 197 12.31 -32.17 -28.11
CA ASP A 197 13.13 -32.39 -29.31
C ASP A 197 14.43 -33.12 -28.91
N PRO A 198 15.19 -33.69 -29.87
CA PRO A 198 16.52 -34.28 -29.62
C PRO A 198 17.48 -33.32 -28.88
N LEU A 199 17.40 -32.01 -29.15
CA LEU A 199 18.19 -31.01 -28.44
C LEU A 199 17.73 -30.82 -26.99
N HIS A 200 16.42 -30.76 -26.72
CA HIS A 200 15.93 -30.61 -25.34
C HIS A 200 16.28 -31.82 -24.49
N ILE A 201 16.18 -33.04 -25.03
CA ILE A 201 16.54 -34.23 -24.26
C ILE A 201 18.04 -34.27 -23.98
N ALA A 202 18.90 -33.91 -24.94
CA ALA A 202 20.34 -33.78 -24.71
C ALA A 202 20.65 -32.71 -23.63
N ALA A 203 19.98 -31.55 -23.71
CA ALA A 203 20.14 -30.47 -22.74
C ALA A 203 19.53 -30.76 -21.36
N ASN A 204 18.53 -31.63 -21.28
CA ASN A 204 17.92 -32.05 -20.01
C ASN A 204 18.71 -33.20 -19.35
N GLN A 205 19.21 -34.13 -20.17
CA GLN A 205 19.86 -35.35 -19.68
C GLN A 205 21.28 -35.13 -19.23
N GLY A 206 21.97 -34.11 -19.76
CA GLY A 206 23.41 -33.97 -19.81
C GLY A 206 24.19 -33.96 -18.50
N HIS A 207 23.93 -34.91 -17.59
CA HIS A 207 24.66 -35.45 -16.45
C HIS A 207 23.93 -36.53 -15.61
N GLU A 208 22.80 -37.13 -16.02
CA GLU A 208 22.13 -38.17 -15.21
C GLU A 208 22.82 -39.55 -15.33
N GLY A 209 24.12 -39.58 -15.02
CA GLY A 209 24.95 -40.78 -14.93
C GLY A 209 25.53 -40.90 -13.52
N LEU A 210 25.01 -41.86 -12.76
CA LEU A 210 25.42 -42.25 -11.42
C LEU A 210 26.85 -42.85 -11.46
N CYS A 211 27.87 -42.02 -11.66
CA CYS A 211 29.28 -42.39 -11.47
C CYS A 211 30.16 -41.14 -11.41
N SER A 212 30.95 -41.05 -10.36
CA SER A 212 31.95 -40.02 -10.02
C SER A 212 33.16 -39.96 -10.99
N LEU A 213 32.99 -40.34 -12.26
CA LEU A 213 33.98 -40.22 -13.33
C LEU A 213 33.50 -39.13 -14.31
N SER A 214 33.20 -37.96 -13.75
CA SER A 214 32.23 -36.97 -14.24
C SER A 214 32.74 -35.99 -15.31
N GLU A 215 33.97 -36.09 -15.79
CA GLU A 215 34.47 -35.12 -16.80
C GLU A 215 34.14 -35.56 -18.23
N VAL A 216 34.32 -36.84 -18.58
CA VAL A 216 34.21 -37.31 -19.97
C VAL A 216 32.78 -37.23 -20.53
N ASN A 217 31.77 -37.56 -19.72
CA ASN A 217 30.35 -37.49 -20.15
C ASN A 217 29.85 -36.04 -20.28
N THR A 218 30.48 -35.07 -19.61
CA THR A 218 30.14 -33.62 -19.70
C THR A 218 30.33 -33.10 -21.10
N TYR A 219 31.52 -33.36 -21.63
CA TYR A 219 31.89 -32.94 -22.96
C TYR A 219 31.10 -33.69 -24.04
N LEU A 220 30.61 -34.90 -23.74
CA LEU A 220 29.85 -35.70 -24.70
C LEU A 220 28.49 -35.09 -25.03
N TYR A 221 27.69 -34.73 -24.03
CA TYR A 221 26.42 -34.05 -24.25
C TYR A 221 26.62 -32.62 -24.77
N ALA A 222 27.64 -31.91 -24.30
CA ALA A 222 28.00 -30.60 -24.85
C ALA A 222 28.37 -30.69 -26.34
N ALA A 223 29.12 -31.73 -26.75
CA ALA A 223 29.46 -31.99 -28.15
C ALA A 223 28.23 -32.39 -28.98
N ILE A 224 27.32 -33.20 -28.44
CA ILE A 224 26.04 -33.52 -29.11
C ILE A 224 25.21 -32.25 -29.33
N VAL A 225 25.08 -31.40 -28.32
CA VAL A 225 24.38 -30.11 -28.41
C VAL A 225 25.05 -29.22 -29.46
N GLN A 226 26.38 -29.14 -29.46
CA GLN A 226 27.12 -28.38 -30.47
C GLN A 226 26.87 -28.91 -31.89
N LEU A 227 26.95 -30.22 -32.10
CA LEU A 227 26.70 -30.84 -33.40
C LEU A 227 25.26 -30.61 -33.90
N LEU A 228 24.28 -30.70 -33.00
CA LEU A 228 22.87 -30.44 -33.34
C LEU A 228 22.66 -28.97 -33.72
N LEU A 229 23.29 -28.03 -33.00
CA LEU A 229 23.21 -26.60 -33.29
C LEU A 229 23.99 -26.17 -34.54
N ASP A 230 25.06 -26.89 -34.88
CA ASP A 230 25.82 -26.65 -36.11
C ASP A 230 25.05 -27.10 -37.35
N HIS A 231 24.21 -28.14 -37.24
CA HIS A 231 23.28 -28.54 -38.30
C HIS A 231 22.03 -27.65 -38.36
N ASN A 232 21.45 -27.28 -37.21
CA ASN A 232 20.28 -26.42 -37.17
C ASN A 232 20.28 -25.47 -35.95
N PRO A 233 20.69 -24.20 -36.12
CA PRO A 233 20.79 -23.25 -35.01
C PRO A 233 19.43 -22.86 -34.42
N GLU A 234 18.33 -22.98 -35.19
CA GLU A 234 16.97 -22.64 -34.74
C GLU A 234 16.46 -23.57 -33.61
N LEU A 235 17.06 -24.75 -33.45
CA LEU A 235 16.74 -25.67 -32.35
C LEU A 235 16.96 -25.04 -30.98
N SER A 236 17.88 -24.08 -30.86
CA SER A 236 18.14 -23.37 -29.60
C SER A 236 16.92 -22.60 -29.09
N LYS A 237 16.03 -22.15 -29.99
CA LYS A 237 14.82 -21.36 -29.69
C LYS A 237 13.57 -22.21 -29.60
N THR A 238 13.64 -23.52 -29.86
CA THR A 238 12.46 -24.37 -29.79
C THR A 238 12.00 -24.51 -28.35
N VAL A 239 10.68 -24.61 -28.18
CA VAL A 239 10.06 -24.75 -26.87
C VAL A 239 9.56 -26.17 -26.66
N GLY A 240 10.04 -26.79 -25.60
CA GLY A 240 9.60 -28.11 -25.18
C GLY A 240 8.42 -28.05 -24.22
N GLN A 241 8.31 -29.06 -23.36
CA GLN A 241 7.23 -29.15 -22.38
C GLN A 241 7.16 -27.92 -21.46
N GLY A 242 5.97 -27.32 -21.36
CA GLY A 242 5.70 -26.15 -20.52
C GLY A 242 6.33 -24.84 -21.03
N ASN A 243 6.66 -24.73 -22.32
CA ASN A 243 7.33 -23.59 -22.94
C ASN A 243 8.77 -23.36 -22.42
N ALA A 244 9.50 -24.43 -22.10
CA ALA A 244 10.90 -24.34 -21.70
C ALA A 244 11.82 -24.42 -22.93
N THR A 245 12.78 -23.51 -23.04
CA THR A 245 13.88 -23.60 -24.01
C THR A 245 14.91 -24.65 -23.56
N PRO A 246 15.77 -25.17 -24.46
CA PRO A 246 16.85 -26.09 -24.09
C PRO A 246 17.75 -25.50 -23.01
N LEU A 247 17.99 -24.18 -23.06
CA LEU A 247 18.76 -23.46 -22.04
C LEU A 247 18.10 -23.52 -20.66
N VAL A 248 16.78 -23.36 -20.57
CA VAL A 248 16.05 -23.48 -19.29
C VAL A 248 16.16 -24.90 -18.73
N SER A 249 16.07 -25.92 -19.58
CA SER A 249 16.23 -27.32 -19.15
C SER A 249 17.63 -27.58 -18.58
N ALA A 250 18.68 -27.19 -19.30
CA ALA A 250 20.07 -27.32 -18.85
C ALA A 250 20.33 -26.51 -17.56
N ALA A 251 19.85 -25.28 -17.49
CA ALA A 251 19.99 -24.40 -16.33
C ALA A 251 19.24 -24.91 -15.08
N THR A 252 18.10 -25.59 -15.26
CA THR A 252 17.35 -26.18 -14.15
C THR A 252 18.07 -27.41 -13.58
N LYS A 253 18.75 -28.16 -14.46
CA LYS A 253 19.43 -29.42 -14.12
C LYS A 253 20.88 -29.25 -13.66
N GLY A 254 21.52 -28.13 -13.96
CA GLY A 254 22.88 -27.83 -13.50
C GLY A 254 23.97 -28.16 -14.53
N HIS A 255 23.62 -28.30 -15.81
CA HIS A 255 24.56 -28.73 -16.85
C HIS A 255 25.38 -27.56 -17.40
N THR A 256 26.40 -27.15 -16.66
CA THR A 256 27.24 -25.96 -16.94
C THR A 256 27.87 -25.96 -18.32
N ALA A 257 28.45 -27.08 -18.77
CA ALA A 257 29.09 -27.17 -20.08
C ALA A 257 28.08 -26.99 -21.23
N VAL A 258 26.90 -27.59 -21.12
CA VAL A 258 25.82 -27.44 -22.11
C VAL A 258 25.32 -25.98 -22.14
N VAL A 259 25.17 -25.36 -20.97
CA VAL A 259 24.82 -23.93 -20.88
C VAL A 259 25.85 -23.07 -21.61
N ASN A 260 27.14 -23.29 -21.36
CA ASN A 260 28.21 -22.52 -22.00
C ASN A 260 28.21 -22.66 -23.53
N VAL A 261 27.93 -23.86 -24.06
CA VAL A 261 27.78 -24.07 -25.51
C VAL A 261 26.58 -23.31 -26.06
N LEU A 262 25.42 -23.37 -25.40
CA LEU A 262 24.22 -22.67 -25.82
C LEU A 262 24.40 -21.14 -25.81
N LEU A 263 25.03 -20.60 -24.77
CA LEU A 263 25.32 -19.17 -24.64
C LEU A 263 26.30 -18.66 -25.69
N ARG A 264 27.34 -19.45 -26.01
CA ARG A 264 28.30 -19.11 -27.09
C ARG A 264 27.63 -19.04 -28.46
N LYS A 265 26.62 -19.88 -28.70
CA LYS A 265 25.92 -19.91 -29.99
C LYS A 265 24.90 -18.79 -30.10
N ASP A 266 24.09 -18.57 -29.07
CA ASP A 266 23.10 -17.49 -29.03
C ASP A 266 22.88 -16.97 -27.59
N PRO A 267 23.44 -15.80 -27.24
CA PRO A 267 23.24 -15.21 -25.91
C PRO A 267 21.82 -14.66 -25.71
N SER A 268 21.05 -14.42 -26.78
CA SER A 268 19.68 -13.88 -26.69
C SER A 268 18.69 -14.86 -26.03
N LEU A 269 19.07 -16.13 -25.90
CA LEU A 269 18.30 -17.17 -25.21
C LEU A 269 18.04 -16.86 -23.72
N LEU A 270 18.87 -15.99 -23.11
CA LEU A 270 18.72 -15.54 -21.73
C LEU A 270 17.45 -14.71 -21.50
N ASP A 271 16.95 -14.06 -22.56
CA ASP A 271 15.84 -13.14 -22.49
C ASP A 271 14.49 -13.80 -22.74
N ILE A 272 14.48 -15.03 -23.24
CA ILE A 272 13.26 -15.75 -23.60
C ILE A 272 12.57 -16.23 -22.32
N PRO A 273 11.39 -15.66 -21.95
CA PRO A 273 10.71 -16.04 -20.73
C PRO A 273 9.81 -17.26 -20.97
N LYS A 274 9.67 -18.09 -19.93
CA LYS A 274 8.66 -19.16 -19.91
C LYS A 274 7.25 -18.57 -19.75
N ALA A 275 6.20 -19.39 -19.87
CA ALA A 275 4.80 -18.97 -19.73
C ALA A 275 4.48 -18.23 -18.41
N ASN A 276 5.24 -18.47 -17.33
CA ASN A 276 5.11 -17.79 -16.04
C ASN A 276 5.95 -16.50 -15.92
N GLY A 277 6.61 -16.06 -16.99
CA GLY A 277 7.50 -14.90 -17.03
C GLY A 277 8.90 -15.15 -16.48
N LYS A 278 9.25 -16.38 -16.08
CA LYS A 278 10.57 -16.68 -15.55
C LYS A 278 11.58 -16.87 -16.68
N ILE A 279 12.68 -16.11 -16.60
CA ILE A 279 13.89 -16.30 -17.42
C ILE A 279 14.79 -17.43 -16.87
N PRO A 280 15.76 -17.96 -17.64
CA PRO A 280 16.67 -19.03 -17.20
C PRO A 280 17.36 -18.76 -15.86
N LEU A 281 17.77 -17.51 -15.60
CA LEU A 281 18.42 -17.11 -14.34
C LEU A 281 17.56 -17.42 -13.10
N HIS A 282 16.24 -17.27 -13.18
CA HIS A 282 15.34 -17.59 -12.05
C HIS A 282 15.39 -19.08 -11.68
N PHE A 283 15.56 -19.96 -12.65
CA PHE A 283 15.61 -21.40 -12.42
C PHE A 283 16.97 -21.81 -11.87
N ALA A 284 18.07 -21.33 -12.48
CA ALA A 284 19.42 -21.56 -11.99
C ALA A 284 19.59 -21.06 -10.54
N ALA A 285 19.07 -19.86 -10.26
CA ALA A 285 19.11 -19.26 -8.93
C ALA A 285 18.34 -20.09 -7.88
N ARG A 286 17.13 -20.56 -8.21
CA ARG A 286 16.33 -21.40 -7.29
C ARG A 286 17.02 -22.72 -6.95
N GLN A 287 17.66 -23.33 -7.94
CA GLN A 287 18.30 -24.64 -7.81
C GLN A 287 19.69 -24.55 -7.18
N GLY A 288 20.27 -23.34 -7.09
CA GLY A 288 21.56 -23.13 -6.44
C GLY A 288 22.77 -23.40 -7.33
N HIS A 289 22.62 -23.34 -8.67
CA HIS A 289 23.70 -23.63 -9.62
C HIS A 289 24.61 -22.41 -9.81
N VAL A 290 25.61 -22.28 -8.94
CA VAL A 290 26.53 -21.11 -8.84
C VAL A 290 27.20 -20.79 -10.18
N ASP A 291 27.83 -21.78 -10.82
CA ASP A 291 28.60 -21.58 -12.06
C ASP A 291 27.71 -21.09 -13.22
N ILE A 292 26.46 -21.55 -13.26
CA ILE A 292 25.47 -21.15 -14.27
C ILE A 292 25.01 -19.72 -14.02
N VAL A 293 24.72 -19.38 -12.77
CA VAL A 293 24.34 -18.01 -12.37
C VAL A 293 25.48 -17.05 -12.72
N LYS A 294 26.72 -17.42 -12.42
CA LYS A 294 27.90 -16.65 -12.79
C LYS A 294 28.02 -16.46 -14.30
N ALA A 295 27.93 -17.53 -15.08
CA ALA A 295 27.99 -17.45 -16.54
C ALA A 295 26.89 -16.56 -17.15
N PHE A 296 25.68 -16.58 -16.58
CA PHE A 296 24.57 -15.72 -17.00
C PHE A 296 24.82 -14.25 -16.68
N LEU A 297 25.28 -13.94 -15.47
CA LEU A 297 25.57 -12.56 -15.06
C LEU A 297 26.81 -11.99 -15.76
N ASP A 298 27.81 -12.82 -16.06
CA ASP A 298 28.98 -12.43 -16.86
C ASP A 298 28.59 -12.09 -18.31
N THR A 299 27.52 -12.70 -18.83
CA THR A 299 26.99 -12.43 -20.18
C THR A 299 26.11 -11.18 -20.20
N ASP A 300 25.16 -11.07 -19.28
CA ASP A 300 24.32 -9.89 -19.11
C ASP A 300 23.98 -9.65 -17.62
N PRO A 301 24.62 -8.65 -16.97
CA PRO A 301 24.34 -8.28 -15.59
C PRO A 301 22.90 -7.79 -15.36
N GLN A 302 22.22 -7.24 -16.38
CA GLN A 302 20.87 -6.68 -16.25
C GLN A 302 19.79 -7.75 -15.98
N LEU A 303 20.11 -9.02 -16.22
CA LEU A 303 19.23 -10.15 -15.92
C LEU A 303 18.86 -10.23 -14.44
N ALA A 304 19.72 -9.76 -13.53
CA ALA A 304 19.45 -9.75 -12.09
C ALA A 304 18.21 -8.91 -11.73
N ARG A 305 17.96 -7.81 -12.46
CA ARG A 305 16.80 -6.91 -12.26
C ARG A 305 15.51 -7.42 -12.90
N LYS A 306 15.57 -8.38 -13.83
CA LYS A 306 14.37 -8.88 -14.51
C LYS A 306 13.44 -9.63 -13.54
N THR A 307 12.14 -9.36 -13.65
CA THR A 307 11.11 -9.92 -12.76
C THR A 307 10.18 -10.88 -13.49
N ASP A 308 9.69 -11.90 -12.79
CA ASP A 308 8.64 -12.79 -13.29
C ASP A 308 7.23 -12.18 -13.25
N LYS A 309 6.20 -12.93 -13.66
CA LYS A 309 4.79 -12.45 -13.60
C LYS A 309 4.28 -12.17 -12.19
N LYS A 310 4.96 -12.64 -11.14
CA LYS A 310 4.67 -12.35 -9.73
C LYS A 310 5.54 -11.20 -9.19
N GLY A 311 6.32 -10.53 -10.04
CA GLY A 311 7.24 -9.46 -9.65
C GLY A 311 8.48 -9.98 -8.93
N GLN A 312 8.77 -11.28 -8.96
CA GLN A 312 9.90 -11.87 -8.26
C GLN A 312 11.15 -11.80 -9.12
N THR A 313 12.23 -11.28 -8.56
CA THR A 313 13.58 -11.28 -9.17
C THR A 313 14.28 -12.62 -8.99
N ALA A 314 15.45 -12.78 -9.62
CA ALA A 314 16.33 -13.93 -9.40
C ALA A 314 16.72 -14.09 -7.92
N LEU A 315 16.92 -12.98 -7.20
CA LEU A 315 17.23 -13.00 -5.76
C LEU A 315 16.09 -13.63 -4.94
N HIS A 316 14.83 -13.29 -5.23
CA HIS A 316 13.68 -13.93 -4.57
C HIS A 316 13.60 -15.44 -4.82
N MET A 317 14.12 -15.91 -5.97
CA MET A 317 14.21 -17.34 -6.26
C MET A 317 15.37 -18.00 -5.53
N ALA A 318 16.54 -17.35 -5.47
CA ALA A 318 17.71 -17.83 -4.72
C ALA A 318 17.38 -18.02 -3.24
N VAL A 319 16.71 -17.04 -2.62
CA VAL A 319 16.28 -17.09 -1.22
C VAL A 319 15.29 -18.22 -0.95
N LYS A 320 14.44 -18.59 -1.93
CA LYS A 320 13.57 -19.77 -1.82
C LYS A 320 14.32 -21.09 -1.95
N GLY A 321 15.51 -21.06 -2.55
CA GLY A 321 16.46 -22.16 -2.59
C GLY A 321 17.16 -22.34 -1.25
N VAL A 322 18.37 -22.92 -1.30
CA VAL A 322 19.22 -23.18 -0.13
C VAL A 322 20.60 -22.51 -0.26
N ASN A 323 21.07 -22.23 -1.48
CA ASN A 323 22.47 -21.85 -1.70
C ASN A 323 22.71 -20.34 -1.49
N SER A 324 23.46 -20.00 -0.45
CA SER A 324 23.87 -18.65 -0.08
C SER A 324 24.89 -18.04 -1.05
N GLU A 325 25.75 -18.85 -1.69
CA GLU A 325 26.72 -18.35 -2.67
C GLU A 325 26.04 -17.69 -3.89
N VAL A 326 24.89 -18.23 -4.32
CA VAL A 326 24.08 -17.62 -5.40
C VAL A 326 23.55 -16.25 -4.98
N VAL A 327 23.17 -16.08 -3.71
CA VAL A 327 22.71 -14.81 -3.17
C VAL A 327 23.85 -13.80 -3.20
N ARG A 328 25.05 -14.18 -2.71
CA ARG A 328 26.25 -13.33 -2.80
C ARG A 328 26.57 -12.91 -4.23
N LEU A 329 26.51 -13.83 -5.20
CA LEU A 329 26.77 -13.50 -6.61
C LEU A 329 25.75 -12.50 -7.17
N LEU A 330 24.46 -12.69 -6.88
CA LEU A 330 23.41 -11.78 -7.34
C LEU A 330 23.54 -10.39 -6.70
N LEU A 331 23.84 -10.32 -5.40
CA LEU A 331 24.07 -9.06 -4.69
C LEU A 331 25.35 -8.34 -5.14
N LYS A 332 26.38 -9.09 -5.50
CA LYS A 332 27.62 -8.54 -6.06
C LYS A 332 27.42 -7.96 -7.46
N ALA A 333 26.55 -8.58 -8.26
CA ALA A 333 26.18 -8.04 -9.56
C ALA A 333 25.35 -6.75 -9.43
N ASP A 334 24.43 -6.72 -8.47
CA ASP A 334 23.61 -5.56 -8.19
C ASP A 334 22.99 -5.62 -6.78
N SER A 335 23.44 -4.75 -5.87
CA SER A 335 22.95 -4.73 -4.49
C SER A 335 21.53 -4.20 -4.36
N ASP A 336 21.07 -3.38 -5.32
CA ASP A 336 19.74 -2.73 -5.24
C ASP A 336 18.59 -3.74 -5.35
N ILE A 337 18.85 -4.92 -5.94
CA ILE A 337 17.83 -5.97 -6.10
C ILE A 337 17.33 -6.52 -4.75
N ALA A 338 18.08 -6.33 -3.66
CA ALA A 338 17.66 -6.67 -2.30
C ALA A 338 16.43 -5.86 -1.87
N MET A 339 16.30 -4.63 -2.38
CA MET A 339 15.24 -3.69 -2.03
C MET A 339 14.02 -3.75 -2.95
N LEU A 340 14.11 -4.46 -4.09
CA LEU A 340 12.98 -4.60 -5.00
C LEU A 340 11.89 -5.48 -4.37
N PRO A 341 10.66 -4.99 -4.21
CA PRO A 341 9.56 -5.80 -3.68
C PRO A 341 8.90 -6.65 -4.78
N ASP A 342 8.42 -7.83 -4.41
CA ASP A 342 7.53 -8.60 -5.28
C ASP A 342 6.12 -7.98 -5.37
N LYS A 343 5.21 -8.57 -6.18
CA LYS A 343 3.82 -8.06 -6.28
C LYS A 343 3.03 -8.10 -4.98
N PHE A 344 3.52 -8.80 -3.96
CA PHE A 344 2.94 -8.85 -2.63
C PHE A 344 3.64 -7.88 -1.66
N GLY A 345 4.57 -7.05 -2.14
CA GLY A 345 5.34 -6.13 -1.31
C GLY A 345 6.47 -6.80 -0.52
N ASN A 346 6.73 -8.09 -0.73
CA ASN A 346 7.79 -8.78 0.01
C ASN A 346 9.13 -8.51 -0.66
N THR A 347 10.08 -8.00 0.11
CA THR A 347 11.51 -7.96 -0.28
C THR A 347 12.18 -9.32 -0.07
N ALA A 348 13.43 -9.47 -0.54
CA ALA A 348 14.22 -10.68 -0.34
C ALA A 348 14.33 -11.07 1.14
N LEU A 349 14.50 -10.08 2.04
CA LEU A 349 14.58 -10.27 3.49
C LEU A 349 13.30 -10.91 4.06
N HIS A 350 12.11 -10.43 3.67
CA HIS A 350 10.83 -11.01 4.08
C HIS A 350 10.70 -12.49 3.65
N VAL A 351 11.16 -12.82 2.44
CA VAL A 351 11.11 -14.19 1.93
C VAL A 351 12.11 -15.09 2.68
N ALA A 352 13.31 -14.59 2.99
CA ALA A 352 14.37 -15.32 3.69
C ALA A 352 13.93 -15.68 5.11
N THR A 353 13.37 -14.71 5.84
CA THR A 353 12.79 -14.93 7.17
C THR A 353 11.66 -15.94 7.13
N ARG A 354 10.75 -15.85 6.15
CA ARG A 354 9.64 -16.80 5.99
C ARG A 354 10.11 -18.23 5.69
N LYS A 355 11.24 -18.40 5.01
CA LYS A 355 11.84 -19.69 4.70
C LYS A 355 12.86 -20.18 5.73
N LYS A 356 13.04 -19.44 6.83
CA LYS A 356 13.98 -19.76 7.93
C LYS A 356 15.43 -19.95 7.45
N ARG A 357 15.91 -19.07 6.56
CA ARG A 357 17.26 -19.12 6.00
C ARG A 357 18.20 -18.18 6.74
N THR A 358 18.77 -18.63 7.86
CA THR A 358 19.66 -17.82 8.73
C THR A 358 20.85 -17.23 7.97
N GLU A 359 21.62 -18.07 7.28
CA GLU A 359 22.80 -17.64 6.51
C GLU A 359 22.46 -16.54 5.49
N ILE A 360 21.38 -16.72 4.72
CA ILE A 360 20.95 -15.76 3.71
C ILE A 360 20.43 -14.46 4.35
N VAL A 361 19.77 -14.54 5.50
CA VAL A 361 19.37 -13.33 6.26
C VAL A 361 20.60 -12.55 6.69
N ASN A 362 21.64 -13.22 7.19
CA ASN A 362 22.88 -12.57 7.62
C ASN A 362 23.56 -11.85 6.45
N GLU A 363 23.68 -12.51 5.30
CA GLU A 363 24.23 -11.89 4.09
C GLU A 363 23.44 -10.67 3.62
N LEU A 364 22.11 -10.72 3.72
CA LEU A 364 21.27 -9.57 3.36
C LEU A 364 21.46 -8.42 4.36
N LEU A 365 21.58 -8.72 5.65
CA LEU A 365 21.78 -7.73 6.71
C LEU A 365 23.18 -7.10 6.72
N GLU A 366 24.18 -7.78 6.18
CA GLU A 366 25.53 -7.24 5.97
C GLU A 366 25.58 -6.12 4.90
N LEU A 367 24.52 -5.96 4.10
CA LEU A 367 24.46 -4.91 3.09
C LEU A 367 24.27 -3.52 3.75
N PRO A 368 25.08 -2.50 3.40
CA PRO A 368 25.06 -1.21 4.09
C PRO A 368 23.78 -0.40 3.88
N ASN A 369 23.04 -0.64 2.80
CA ASN A 369 21.86 0.14 2.41
C ASN A 369 20.55 -0.67 2.50
N ILE A 370 20.53 -1.78 3.22
CA ILE A 370 19.30 -2.57 3.35
C ILE A 370 18.31 -1.89 4.30
N ASP A 371 17.08 -1.67 3.82
CA ASP A 371 15.98 -1.24 4.68
C ASP A 371 15.39 -2.46 5.40
N VAL A 372 15.86 -2.67 6.62
CA VAL A 372 15.42 -3.74 7.52
C VAL A 372 13.94 -3.60 7.90
N ASN A 373 13.42 -2.37 7.90
CA ASN A 373 12.08 -2.01 8.32
C ASN A 373 11.10 -1.84 7.15
N ALA A 374 11.47 -2.30 5.95
CA ALA A 374 10.60 -2.32 4.79
C ALA A 374 9.27 -3.02 5.10
N LEU A 375 8.16 -2.45 4.64
CA LEU A 375 6.82 -2.98 4.88
C LEU A 375 6.32 -3.80 3.69
N SER A 376 5.86 -5.02 3.97
CA SER A 376 5.07 -5.81 3.02
C SER A 376 3.68 -5.19 2.76
N ARG A 377 2.94 -5.66 1.74
CA ARG A 377 1.54 -5.20 1.51
C ARG A 377 0.64 -5.44 2.71
N ASP A 378 0.92 -6.48 3.49
CA ASP A 378 0.21 -6.80 4.73
C ASP A 378 0.62 -5.91 5.91
N HIS A 379 1.43 -4.87 5.68
CA HIS A 379 1.96 -3.96 6.70
C HIS A 379 2.74 -4.71 7.79
N LYS A 380 3.55 -5.68 7.36
CA LYS A 380 4.43 -6.47 8.22
C LYS A 380 5.87 -6.23 7.83
N THR A 381 6.71 -6.07 8.84
CA THR A 381 8.18 -6.04 8.71
C THR A 381 8.74 -7.46 8.74
N ALA A 382 10.05 -7.62 8.48
CA ALA A 382 10.73 -8.90 8.62
C ALA A 382 10.61 -9.49 10.04
N ILE A 383 10.67 -8.64 11.09
CA ILE A 383 10.54 -9.10 12.48
C ILE A 383 9.12 -9.58 12.80
N ASP A 384 8.08 -8.92 12.26
CA ASP A 384 6.69 -9.36 12.42
C ASP A 384 6.43 -10.72 11.76
N ILE A 385 7.11 -11.00 10.63
CA ILE A 385 7.06 -12.31 9.97
C ILE A 385 7.77 -13.37 10.83
N ALA A 386 8.93 -13.07 11.41
CA ALA A 386 9.66 -13.99 12.29
C ALA A 386 8.81 -14.39 13.51
N GLU A 387 8.14 -13.43 14.15
CA GLU A 387 7.27 -13.67 15.31
C GLU A 387 6.01 -14.50 14.97
N GLY A 388 5.51 -14.40 13.74
CA GLY A 388 4.35 -15.16 13.28
C GLY A 388 4.62 -16.63 12.91
N LEU A 389 5.89 -17.07 12.93
CA LEU A 389 6.29 -18.43 12.55
C LEU A 389 6.50 -19.32 13.79
N PRO A 390 6.38 -20.65 13.66
CA PRO A 390 6.60 -21.56 14.77
C PRO A 390 8.05 -21.48 15.26
N LEU A 391 8.22 -21.30 16.57
CA LEU A 391 9.50 -21.18 17.27
C LEU A 391 10.44 -22.33 16.88
N SER A 392 11.62 -21.96 16.41
CA SER A 392 12.68 -22.84 15.91
C SER A 392 14.02 -22.17 16.23
N GLY A 393 15.09 -22.94 16.39
CA GLY A 393 16.43 -22.38 16.67
C GLY A 393 16.84 -21.33 15.63
N GLU A 394 16.54 -21.59 14.36
CA GLU A 394 16.86 -20.69 13.24
C GLU A 394 16.07 -19.37 13.31
N ILE A 395 14.82 -19.40 13.79
CA ILE A 395 14.00 -18.18 13.89
C ILE A 395 14.45 -17.31 15.06
N ALA A 396 14.90 -17.92 16.16
CA ALA A 396 15.45 -17.18 17.29
C ALA A 396 16.71 -16.42 16.87
N GLU A 397 17.61 -17.08 16.15
CA GLU A 397 18.81 -16.46 15.58
C GLU A 397 18.47 -15.34 14.58
N ILE A 398 17.53 -15.59 13.64
CA ILE A 398 17.06 -14.55 12.70
C ILE A 398 16.49 -13.35 13.45
N LYS A 399 15.71 -13.58 14.52
CA LYS A 399 15.12 -12.51 15.32
C LYS A 399 16.20 -11.69 16.01
N GLU A 400 17.19 -12.33 16.60
CA GLU A 400 18.33 -11.67 17.25
C GLU A 400 19.11 -10.80 16.25
N ASN A 401 19.44 -11.36 15.07
CA ASN A 401 20.17 -10.64 14.04
C ASN A 401 19.37 -9.45 13.49
N LEU A 402 18.06 -9.61 13.27
CA LEU A 402 17.18 -8.51 12.89
C LEU A 402 17.15 -7.42 13.97
N THR A 403 17.04 -7.77 15.25
CA THR A 403 17.05 -6.77 16.34
C THR A 403 18.38 -6.05 16.47
N ASN A 404 19.50 -6.73 16.25
CA ASN A 404 20.84 -6.13 16.26
C ASN A 404 21.01 -5.09 15.14
N CYS A 405 20.35 -5.29 14.00
CA CYS A 405 20.32 -4.37 12.87
C CYS A 405 19.21 -3.30 12.98
N GLY A 406 18.54 -3.16 14.14
CA GLY A 406 17.52 -2.13 14.35
C GLY A 406 16.16 -2.43 13.71
N ALA A 407 15.82 -3.71 13.53
CA ALA A 407 14.46 -4.10 13.12
C ALA A 407 13.45 -3.78 14.22
N VAL A 408 12.37 -3.10 13.85
CA VAL A 408 11.28 -2.69 14.73
C VAL A 408 9.97 -3.24 14.18
N ARG A 409 9.00 -3.51 15.04
CA ARG A 409 7.67 -3.97 14.60
C ARG A 409 6.97 -2.90 13.78
N ALA A 410 6.11 -3.29 12.83
CA ALA A 410 5.36 -2.34 12.02
C ALA A 410 4.52 -1.35 12.86
N ASN A 411 3.94 -1.80 13.98
CA ASN A 411 3.16 -0.96 14.89
C ASN A 411 4.01 0.07 15.66
N GLU A 412 5.29 -0.22 15.86
CA GLU A 412 6.22 0.64 16.61
C GLU A 412 6.87 1.69 15.70
N LEU A 413 6.91 1.46 14.38
CA LEU A 413 7.50 2.36 13.38
C LEU A 413 6.86 3.77 13.37
N ASN A 414 5.53 3.86 13.59
CA ASN A 414 4.77 5.12 13.54
C ASN A 414 4.30 5.63 14.92
N ARG A 415 4.73 4.98 16.01
CA ARG A 415 4.17 5.22 17.35
C ARG A 415 4.29 6.67 17.80
N THR A 416 5.42 7.32 17.50
CA THR A 416 5.66 8.73 17.84
C THR A 416 4.71 9.68 17.13
N HIS A 417 4.45 9.46 15.84
CA HIS A 417 3.52 10.26 15.04
C HIS A 417 2.06 10.04 15.47
N ASP A 418 1.69 8.80 15.79
CA ASP A 418 0.33 8.47 16.23
C ASP A 418 0.03 9.00 17.65
N GLU A 419 0.99 8.92 18.56
CA GLU A 419 0.91 9.52 19.89
C GLU A 419 0.80 11.06 19.79
N LEU A 420 1.60 11.69 18.92
CA LEU A 420 1.49 13.12 18.64
C LEU A 420 0.13 13.49 18.03
N ARG A 421 -0.39 12.70 17.09
CA ARG A 421 -1.70 12.95 16.48
C ARG A 421 -2.82 12.84 17.51
N LYS A 422 -2.71 11.90 18.45
CA LYS A 422 -3.66 11.71 19.54
C LYS A 422 -3.65 12.91 20.50
N THR A 423 -2.48 13.37 20.92
CA THR A 423 -2.35 14.56 21.80
C THR A 423 -2.87 15.82 21.10
N VAL A 424 -2.55 16.05 19.83
CA VAL A 424 -3.09 17.18 19.05
C VAL A 424 -4.63 17.13 18.97
N LYS A 425 -5.20 15.93 18.78
CA LYS A 425 -6.66 15.75 18.74
C LYS A 425 -7.32 16.04 20.09
N GLU A 426 -6.67 15.66 21.18
CA GLU A 426 -7.13 15.92 22.55
C GLU A 426 -7.08 17.42 22.88
N ILE A 427 -5.96 18.09 22.60
CA ILE A 427 -5.81 19.55 22.74
C ILE A 427 -6.88 20.29 21.93
N LYS A 428 -7.10 19.88 20.68
CA LYS A 428 -8.14 20.50 19.83
C LYS A 428 -9.54 20.35 20.44
N LYS A 429 -9.85 19.19 21.02
CA LYS A 429 -11.14 18.93 21.66
C LYS A 429 -11.30 19.80 22.91
N ASP A 430 -10.27 19.87 23.74
CA ASP A 430 -10.29 20.66 24.98
C ASP A 430 -10.37 22.17 24.73
N VAL A 431 -9.64 22.67 23.73
CA VAL A 431 -9.76 24.07 23.31
C VAL A 431 -11.17 24.37 22.83
N HIS A 432 -11.80 23.45 22.08
CA HIS A 432 -13.17 23.63 21.61
C HIS A 432 -14.19 23.67 22.77
N THR A 433 -14.07 22.76 23.74
CA THR A 433 -14.98 22.73 24.91
C THR A 433 -14.81 23.98 25.78
N GLN A 434 -13.57 24.44 26.00
CA GLN A 434 -13.29 25.68 26.72
C GLN A 434 -13.88 26.90 26.02
N LEU A 435 -13.72 27.01 24.69
CA LEU A 435 -14.32 28.08 23.90
C LEU A 435 -15.84 28.06 23.94
N GLU A 436 -16.45 26.89 23.90
CA GLU A 436 -17.90 26.74 23.95
C GLU A 436 -18.46 27.11 25.34
N GLN A 437 -17.78 26.69 26.41
CA GLN A 437 -18.09 27.13 27.77
C GLN A 437 -17.98 28.66 27.91
N ALA A 438 -16.89 29.25 27.44
CA ALA A 438 -16.69 30.70 27.46
C ALA A 438 -17.80 31.45 26.70
N ARG A 439 -18.22 30.94 25.54
CA ARG A 439 -19.36 31.49 24.77
C ARG A 439 -20.68 31.40 25.54
N LYS A 440 -20.98 30.28 26.19
CA LYS A 440 -22.20 30.11 27.02
C LYS A 440 -22.19 31.08 28.20
N THR A 441 -21.07 31.18 28.91
CA THR A 441 -20.92 32.13 30.02
C THR A 441 -21.10 33.57 29.55
N ASN A 442 -20.52 33.95 28.42
CA ASN A 442 -20.65 35.31 27.88
C ASN A 442 -22.10 35.63 27.45
N ARG A 443 -22.83 34.65 26.88
CA ARG A 443 -24.27 34.80 26.62
C ARG A 443 -25.08 35.02 27.90
N ASN A 444 -24.79 34.26 28.96
CA ASN A 444 -25.48 34.39 30.24
C ASN A 444 -25.19 35.74 30.90
N VAL A 445 -23.92 36.17 30.91
CA VAL A 445 -23.50 37.49 31.43
C VAL A 445 -24.18 38.62 30.65
N ASN A 446 -24.27 38.52 29.32
CA ASN A 446 -24.99 39.49 28.50
C ASN A 446 -26.50 39.51 28.82
N GLY A 447 -27.11 38.35 29.07
CA GLY A 447 -28.51 38.26 29.52
C GLY A 447 -28.73 39.01 30.84
N ILE A 448 -27.88 38.74 31.83
CA ILE A 448 -27.91 39.42 33.14
C ILE A 448 -27.72 40.94 32.97
N ALA A 449 -26.77 41.36 32.13
CA ALA A 449 -26.52 42.78 31.88
C ALA A 449 -27.69 43.49 31.19
N VAL A 450 -28.45 42.80 30.35
CA VAL A 450 -29.68 43.33 29.74
C VAL A 450 -30.77 43.49 30.80
N GLU A 451 -30.96 42.49 31.66
CA GLU A 451 -31.98 42.52 32.72
C GLU A 451 -31.69 43.61 33.77
N LEU A 452 -30.43 43.75 34.19
CA LEU A 452 -30.02 44.80 35.11
C LEU A 452 -30.27 46.21 34.52
N ARG A 453 -30.03 46.39 33.21
CA ARG A 453 -30.37 47.64 32.51
C ARG A 453 -31.88 47.92 32.52
N LYS A 454 -32.72 46.89 32.36
CA LYS A 454 -34.19 47.04 32.46
C LYS A 454 -34.60 47.49 33.87
N LEU A 455 -34.06 46.87 34.92
CA LEU A 455 -34.33 47.25 36.31
C LEU A 455 -33.90 48.69 36.62
N HIS A 456 -32.69 49.08 36.22
CA HIS A 456 -32.23 50.46 36.41
C HIS A 456 -33.09 51.48 35.66
N ARG A 457 -33.53 51.15 34.44
CA ARG A 457 -34.45 52.02 33.67
C ARG A 457 -35.80 52.17 34.38
N MET A 458 -36.33 51.07 34.93
CA MET A 458 -37.57 51.07 35.71
C MET A 458 -37.46 51.95 36.97
N GLY A 459 -36.37 51.81 37.72
CA GLY A 459 -36.12 52.61 38.93
C GLY A 459 -36.03 54.11 38.65
N VAL A 460 -35.40 54.50 37.53
CA VAL A 460 -35.32 55.90 37.11
C VAL A 460 -36.69 56.48 36.78
N ILE A 461 -37.53 55.75 36.02
CA ILE A 461 -38.89 56.21 35.65
C ILE A 461 -39.75 56.41 36.91
N ASN A 462 -39.67 55.48 37.87
CA ASN A 462 -40.42 55.60 39.10
C ASN A 462 -39.97 56.83 39.92
N ALA A 463 -38.67 57.06 40.06
CA ALA A 463 -38.14 58.21 40.77
C ALA A 463 -38.48 59.56 40.09
N THR A 464 -38.54 59.61 38.76
CA THR A 464 -39.01 60.82 38.08
C THR A 464 -40.49 61.08 38.36
N ASN A 465 -41.34 60.05 38.35
CA ASN A 465 -42.76 60.20 38.62
C ASN A 465 -43.06 60.61 40.07
N THR A 466 -42.22 60.22 41.03
CA THR A 466 -42.39 60.71 42.41
C THR A 466 -41.96 62.17 42.54
N VAL A 467 -40.87 62.58 41.86
CA VAL A 467 -40.39 63.97 41.87
C VAL A 467 -41.36 64.93 41.19
N THR A 468 -42.00 64.55 40.07
CA THR A 468 -43.03 65.40 39.41
C THR A 468 -44.14 65.75 40.39
N VAL A 469 -44.65 64.75 41.12
CA VAL A 469 -45.75 64.93 42.07
C VAL A 469 -45.35 65.90 43.17
N VAL A 470 -44.15 65.77 43.75
CA VAL A 470 -43.66 66.68 44.79
C VAL A 470 -43.48 68.10 44.25
N ALA A 471 -42.94 68.28 43.05
CA ALA A 471 -42.80 69.59 42.43
C ALA A 471 -44.16 70.27 42.19
N VAL A 472 -45.16 69.53 41.70
CA VAL A 472 -46.53 70.04 41.55
C VAL A 472 -47.11 70.46 42.90
N LEU A 473 -46.91 69.67 43.96
CA LEU A 473 -47.37 70.00 45.31
C LEU A 473 -46.72 71.30 45.85
N PHE A 474 -45.44 71.53 45.61
CA PHE A 474 -44.81 72.80 46.00
C PHE A 474 -45.35 73.98 45.19
N ALA A 475 -45.57 73.82 43.89
CA ALA A 475 -46.15 74.85 43.05
C ALA A 475 -47.57 75.23 43.50
N THR A 476 -48.41 74.25 43.84
CA THR A 476 -49.78 74.50 44.31
C THR A 476 -49.80 75.20 45.65
N VAL A 477 -48.97 74.77 46.61
CA VAL A 477 -48.85 75.42 47.92
C VAL A 477 -48.34 76.86 47.78
N ALA A 478 -47.29 77.08 46.98
CA ALA A 478 -46.75 78.42 46.75
C ALA A 478 -47.78 79.33 46.05
N PHE A 479 -48.50 78.82 45.05
CA PHE A 479 -49.54 79.59 44.35
C PHE A 479 -50.67 79.98 45.30
N ALA A 480 -51.19 79.03 46.08
CA ALA A 480 -52.22 79.29 47.07
C ALA A 480 -51.75 80.28 48.15
N ALA A 481 -50.48 80.19 48.57
CA ALA A 481 -49.92 81.08 49.57
C ALA A 481 -49.96 82.56 49.13
N ILE A 482 -49.71 82.88 47.84
CA ILE A 482 -49.70 84.29 47.37
C ILE A 482 -51.03 84.99 47.62
N PHE A 483 -52.15 84.28 47.44
CA PHE A 483 -53.49 84.84 47.52
C PHE A 483 -54.15 84.71 48.89
N THR A 484 -53.57 83.91 49.80
CA THR A 484 -54.16 83.65 51.14
C THR A 484 -53.53 84.49 52.25
N VAL A 485 -52.46 85.25 51.98
CA VAL A 485 -51.89 86.15 52.99
C VAL A 485 -52.85 87.29 53.31
N PRO A 486 -53.16 87.55 54.59
CA PRO A 486 -54.02 88.67 54.97
C PRO A 486 -53.38 90.00 54.53
N GLY A 487 -54.07 90.71 53.64
CA GLY A 487 -53.68 92.01 53.14
C GLY A 487 -54.92 92.87 52.93
N GLY A 488 -55.26 93.68 53.92
CA GLY A 488 -56.23 94.75 53.74
C GLY A 488 -55.65 95.86 52.86
N ASP A 489 -56.51 96.76 52.42
CA ASP A 489 -56.16 98.00 51.72
C ASP A 489 -56.84 99.17 52.45
N TYR A 490 -56.22 100.34 52.43
CA TYR A 490 -56.81 101.60 52.90
C TYR A 490 -57.47 102.35 51.73
N ASP A 491 -58.30 101.67 50.94
CA ASP A 491 -58.95 102.18 49.71
C ASP A 491 -57.98 102.77 48.65
N SER A 492 -56.71 102.37 48.69
CA SER A 492 -55.60 102.92 47.90
C SER A 492 -55.12 102.01 46.77
N GLY A 493 -55.65 100.80 46.70
CA GLY A 493 -55.20 99.69 45.86
C GLY A 493 -53.89 99.02 46.34
N ILE A 494 -53.32 99.43 47.48
CA ILE A 494 -52.01 98.98 47.97
C ILE A 494 -52.18 98.18 49.26
N ALA A 495 -51.75 96.91 49.25
CA ALA A 495 -51.81 96.07 50.43
C ALA A 495 -50.99 96.65 51.61
N VAL A 496 -51.60 96.73 52.78
CA VAL A 496 -51.00 97.33 54.00
C VAL A 496 -49.68 96.67 54.40
N THR A 497 -49.56 95.36 54.15
CA THR A 497 -48.40 94.54 54.53
C THR A 497 -47.19 94.74 53.62
N VAL A 498 -47.31 95.47 52.49
CA VAL A 498 -46.24 95.66 51.47
C VAL A 498 -45.00 96.34 52.04
N LYS A 499 -45.14 97.21 53.05
CA LYS A 499 -44.00 97.90 53.68
C LYS A 499 -43.22 97.02 54.66
N SER A 500 -43.75 95.85 55.05
CA SER A 500 -43.07 94.96 55.99
C SER A 500 -41.92 94.19 55.34
N THR A 501 -40.83 94.00 56.10
CA THR A 501 -39.69 93.19 55.67
C THR A 501 -40.09 91.72 55.48
N SER A 502 -40.99 91.21 56.33
CA SER A 502 -41.52 89.85 56.23
C SER A 502 -42.30 89.61 54.93
N PHE A 503 -43.13 90.57 54.48
CA PHE A 503 -43.85 90.44 53.21
C PHE A 503 -42.92 90.46 51.99
N ARG A 504 -41.88 91.31 52.00
CA ARG A 504 -40.87 91.33 50.93
C ARG A 504 -40.12 90.00 50.83
N MET A 505 -39.73 89.41 51.96
CA MET A 505 -39.10 88.10 52.01
C MET A 505 -40.06 87.00 51.54
N PHE A 506 -41.30 87.01 52.04
CA PHE A 506 -42.35 86.08 51.59
C PHE A 506 -42.52 86.13 50.07
N TYR A 507 -42.83 87.30 49.50
CA TYR A 507 -43.08 87.45 48.07
C TYR A 507 -41.91 86.96 47.21
N PHE A 508 -40.68 87.35 47.57
CA PHE A 508 -39.48 86.99 46.82
C PHE A 508 -39.20 85.48 46.84
N PHE A 509 -39.17 84.86 48.02
CA PHE A 509 -38.89 83.42 48.15
C PHE A 509 -40.04 82.55 47.64
N ASN A 510 -41.28 83.03 47.78
CA ASN A 510 -42.45 82.32 47.27
C ASN A 510 -42.50 82.32 45.74
N ALA A 511 -42.13 83.45 45.10
CA ALA A 511 -42.00 83.52 43.64
C ALA A 511 -40.91 82.54 43.14
N ILE A 512 -39.73 82.52 43.80
CA ILE A 512 -38.67 81.57 43.45
C ILE A 512 -39.16 80.12 43.59
N SER A 513 -39.84 79.77 44.67
CA SER A 513 -40.38 78.42 44.87
C SER A 513 -41.38 78.03 43.78
N LEU A 514 -42.33 78.92 43.44
CA LEU A 514 -43.33 78.67 42.41
C LEU A 514 -42.69 78.46 41.03
N PHE A 515 -41.81 79.37 40.61
CA PHE A 515 -41.21 79.29 39.28
C PHE A 515 -40.21 78.13 39.16
N THR A 516 -39.43 77.83 40.21
CA THR A 516 -38.53 76.67 40.19
C THR A 516 -39.32 75.36 40.15
N SER A 517 -40.43 75.26 40.87
CA SER A 517 -41.31 74.07 40.88
C SER A 517 -42.01 73.85 39.53
N LEU A 518 -42.52 74.91 38.89
CA LEU A 518 -43.10 74.82 37.55
C LEU A 518 -42.04 74.49 36.48
N SER A 519 -40.85 75.08 36.60
CA SER A 519 -39.73 74.79 35.69
C SER A 519 -39.33 73.32 35.75
N VAL A 520 -39.29 72.72 36.94
CA VAL A 520 -39.02 71.29 37.12
C VAL A 520 -40.06 70.46 36.36
N VAL A 521 -41.36 70.75 36.50
CA VAL A 521 -42.43 70.01 35.81
C VAL A 521 -42.31 70.14 34.29
N VAL A 522 -42.07 71.34 33.77
CA VAL A 522 -41.90 71.58 32.32
C VAL A 522 -40.69 70.83 31.77
N VAL A 523 -39.54 70.89 32.47
CA VAL A 523 -38.35 70.11 32.09
C VAL A 523 -38.66 68.62 32.11
N GLN A 524 -39.49 68.15 33.04
CA GLN A 524 -39.83 66.74 33.15
C GLN A 524 -40.80 66.26 32.05
N MET A 525 -41.74 67.11 31.62
CA MET A 525 -42.64 66.82 30.49
C MET A 525 -41.92 66.90 29.14
N THR A 526 -40.86 67.70 29.02
CA THR A 526 -40.09 67.85 27.77
C THR A 526 -39.03 66.77 27.58
N VAL A 527 -38.57 66.11 28.65
CA VAL A 527 -37.52 65.07 28.61
C VAL A 527 -38.11 63.69 28.26
N VAL A 528 -39.04 63.63 27.30
CA VAL A 528 -39.58 62.36 26.81
C VAL A 528 -38.57 61.66 25.91
N ARG A 529 -37.98 60.60 26.48
CA ARG A 529 -37.33 59.42 25.87
C ARG A 529 -36.41 59.68 24.68
N GLY A 530 -35.09 59.63 24.92
CA GLY A 530 -34.13 59.61 23.81
C GLY A 530 -32.80 58.92 24.09
N GLN A 531 -32.07 59.29 25.15
CA GLN A 531 -30.71 58.76 25.37
C GLN A 531 -30.32 58.78 26.87
N LEU A 532 -29.94 57.61 27.40
CA LEU A 532 -29.72 57.37 28.84
C LEU A 532 -28.59 58.20 29.49
N LYS A 533 -27.61 58.71 28.73
CA LYS A 533 -26.45 59.42 29.28
C LYS A 533 -26.77 60.88 29.62
N SER A 534 -27.53 61.57 28.76
CA SER A 534 -28.00 62.93 29.04
C SER A 534 -29.09 62.94 30.11
N GLU A 535 -29.98 61.93 30.10
CA GLU A 535 -31.07 61.78 31.08
C GLU A 535 -30.57 61.78 32.54
N ARG A 536 -29.46 61.07 32.86
CA ARG A 536 -28.92 61.07 34.24
C ARG A 536 -28.49 62.44 34.74
N ARG A 537 -27.85 63.24 33.87
CA ARG A 537 -27.42 64.60 34.23
C ARG A 537 -28.62 65.51 34.45
N VAL A 538 -29.65 65.36 33.61
CA VAL A 538 -30.91 66.09 33.76
C VAL A 538 -31.61 65.73 35.07
N ILE A 539 -31.67 64.46 35.45
CA ILE A 539 -32.26 64.03 36.73
C ILE A 539 -31.48 64.60 37.93
N GLU A 540 -30.14 64.64 37.87
CA GLU A 540 -29.34 65.26 38.93
C GLU A 540 -29.62 66.77 39.06
N VAL A 541 -29.82 67.47 37.94
CA VAL A 541 -30.20 68.89 37.92
C VAL A 541 -31.61 69.09 38.46
N ILE A 542 -32.59 68.28 38.03
CA ILE A 542 -33.97 68.32 38.52
C ILE A 542 -34.01 68.13 40.04
N ASN A 543 -33.29 67.14 40.57
CA ASN A 543 -33.26 66.89 42.01
C ASN A 543 -32.67 68.10 42.76
N LYS A 544 -31.60 68.73 42.25
CA LYS A 544 -31.04 69.95 42.85
C LYS A 544 -32.02 71.12 42.83
N MET A 545 -32.73 71.32 41.71
CA MET A 545 -33.76 72.37 41.61
C MET A 545 -34.90 72.12 42.60
N LEU A 546 -35.29 70.85 42.82
CA LEU A 546 -36.28 70.49 43.83
C LEU A 546 -35.83 70.86 45.25
N TRP A 547 -34.56 70.65 45.61
CA TRP A 547 -34.03 71.07 46.92
C TRP A 547 -34.07 72.59 47.08
N VAL A 548 -33.73 73.34 46.03
CA VAL A 548 -33.80 74.80 46.05
C VAL A 548 -35.25 75.27 46.27
N ALA A 549 -36.21 74.68 45.55
CA ALA A 549 -37.64 74.97 45.72
C ALA A 549 -38.11 74.69 47.16
N ALA A 550 -37.75 73.54 47.73
CA ALA A 550 -38.13 73.18 49.10
C ALA A 550 -37.61 74.17 50.14
N VAL A 551 -36.33 74.57 50.05
CA VAL A 551 -35.74 75.58 50.95
C VAL A 551 -36.47 76.92 50.80
N CYS A 552 -36.73 77.36 49.57
CA CYS A 552 -37.44 78.62 49.33
C CYS A 552 -38.88 78.59 49.87
N THR A 553 -39.61 77.48 49.73
CA THR A 553 -40.94 77.30 50.31
C THR A 553 -40.90 77.42 51.83
N THR A 554 -39.87 76.86 52.49
CA THR A 554 -39.77 76.92 53.95
C THR A 554 -39.47 78.31 54.47
N ILE A 555 -38.60 79.07 53.79
CA ILE A 555 -38.33 80.47 54.11
C ILE A 555 -39.60 81.32 53.89
N SER A 556 -40.32 81.08 52.78
CA SER A 556 -41.61 81.71 52.50
C SER A 556 -42.62 81.43 53.63
N PHE A 557 -42.78 80.18 54.05
CA PHE A 557 -43.69 79.81 55.11
C PHE A 557 -43.31 80.43 56.47
N MET A 558 -42.01 80.45 56.81
CA MET A 558 -41.51 81.13 58.00
C MET A 558 -41.84 82.64 57.95
N ALA A 559 -41.61 83.31 56.82
CA ALA A 559 -41.95 84.71 56.63
C ALA A 559 -43.47 84.96 56.72
N SER A 560 -44.29 84.06 56.16
CA SER A 560 -45.75 84.12 56.25
C SER A 560 -46.25 84.03 57.70
N SER A 561 -45.62 83.19 58.53
CA SER A 561 -46.01 83.06 59.95
C SER A 561 -45.94 84.39 60.72
N TYR A 562 -44.91 85.23 60.45
CA TYR A 562 -44.80 86.58 61.02
C TYR A 562 -45.87 87.55 60.50
N ILE A 563 -46.39 87.34 59.29
CA ILE A 563 -47.45 88.18 58.72
C ILE A 563 -48.81 87.81 59.34
N VAL A 564 -49.10 86.50 59.46
CA VAL A 564 -50.40 85.99 59.93
C VAL A 564 -50.61 86.23 61.43
N VAL A 565 -49.57 86.05 62.25
CA VAL A 565 -49.67 86.17 63.72
C VAL A 565 -49.72 87.63 64.19
N GLY A 566 -49.12 88.55 63.43
CA GLY A 566 -49.05 89.97 63.75
C GLY A 566 -48.10 90.32 64.91
N LYS A 567 -47.86 91.62 65.12
CA LYS A 567 -46.85 92.14 66.06
C LYS A 567 -47.08 91.81 67.54
N TYR A 568 -48.32 91.56 67.94
CA TYR A 568 -48.67 91.34 69.34
C TYR A 568 -48.26 89.95 69.85
N ASN A 569 -48.23 88.95 68.97
CA ASN A 569 -47.94 87.56 69.33
C ASN A 569 -46.67 87.04 68.63
N GLU A 570 -45.66 87.90 68.43
CA GLU A 570 -44.41 87.54 67.73
C GLU A 570 -43.73 86.29 68.33
N TRP A 571 -43.89 86.03 69.62
CA TRP A 571 -43.34 84.84 70.27
C TRP A 571 -43.85 83.52 69.66
N ALA A 572 -45.10 83.47 69.19
CA ALA A 572 -45.65 82.30 68.50
C ALA A 572 -45.04 82.12 67.10
N ALA A 573 -44.78 83.21 66.37
CA ALA A 573 -44.08 83.15 65.09
C ALA A 573 -42.61 82.73 65.27
N VAL A 574 -41.92 83.26 66.29
CA VAL A 574 -40.56 82.85 66.66
C VAL A 574 -40.52 81.34 66.96
N LEU A 575 -41.47 80.82 67.76
CA LEU A 575 -41.57 79.40 68.05
C LEU A 575 -41.72 78.54 66.78
N VAL A 576 -42.64 78.91 65.88
CA VAL A 576 -42.85 78.21 64.60
C VAL A 576 -41.58 78.24 63.76
N THR A 577 -40.86 79.35 63.73
CA THR A 577 -39.61 79.46 62.97
C THR A 577 -38.44 78.68 63.56
N VAL A 578 -38.33 78.59 64.89
CA VAL A 578 -37.31 77.76 65.55
C VAL A 578 -37.58 76.29 65.30
N ILE A 579 -38.83 75.83 65.50
CA ILE A 579 -39.21 74.43 65.27
C ILE A 579 -39.05 74.07 63.79
N GLY A 580 -39.61 74.88 62.88
CA GLY A 580 -39.51 74.67 61.44
C GLY A 580 -38.06 74.72 60.93
N GLY A 581 -37.25 75.64 61.46
CA GLY A 581 -35.83 75.77 61.14
C GLY A 581 -35.02 74.55 61.58
N ILE A 582 -35.22 74.04 62.80
CA ILE A 582 -34.53 72.84 63.31
C ILE A 582 -34.89 71.62 62.47
N ILE A 583 -36.18 71.42 62.15
CA ILE A 583 -36.63 70.28 61.33
C ILE A 583 -35.99 70.36 59.93
N MET A 584 -36.04 71.52 59.27
CA MET A 584 -35.47 71.70 57.94
C MET A 584 -33.96 71.55 57.92
N ALA A 585 -33.25 72.15 58.88
CA ALA A 585 -31.80 72.00 59.01
C ALA A 585 -31.42 70.53 59.27
N GLY A 586 -32.14 69.84 60.16
CA GLY A 586 -31.92 68.42 60.46
C GLY A 586 -32.09 67.53 59.22
N VAL A 587 -33.16 67.72 58.45
CA VAL A 587 -33.42 66.96 57.22
C VAL A 587 -32.35 67.23 56.16
N LEU A 588 -31.96 68.49 55.95
CA LEU A 588 -30.93 68.87 54.96
C LEU A 588 -29.54 68.32 55.34
N ILE A 589 -29.16 68.40 56.62
CA ILE A 589 -27.88 67.88 57.13
C ILE A 589 -27.83 66.35 56.98
N ALA A 590 -28.88 65.64 57.40
CA ALA A 590 -28.93 64.18 57.29
C ALA A 590 -28.82 63.74 55.82
N MET A 591 -29.58 64.38 54.93
CA MET A 591 -29.58 64.01 53.51
C MET A 591 -28.26 64.33 52.81
N THR A 592 -27.67 65.50 53.05
CA THR A 592 -26.35 65.85 52.50
C THR A 592 -25.26 64.90 52.99
N TYR A 593 -25.30 64.50 54.26
CA TYR A 593 -24.40 63.49 54.82
C TYR A 593 -24.52 62.14 54.10
N TYR A 594 -25.74 61.62 53.92
CA TYR A 594 -25.95 60.34 53.22
C TYR A 594 -25.54 60.38 51.74
N VAL A 595 -25.81 61.48 51.04
CA VAL A 595 -25.40 61.66 49.64
C VAL A 595 -23.88 61.68 49.50
N VAL A 596 -23.17 62.41 50.38
CA VAL A 596 -21.70 62.46 50.38
C VAL A 596 -21.10 61.10 50.72
N LYS A 597 -21.66 60.40 51.72
CA LYS A 597 -21.24 59.04 52.10
C LYS A 597 -21.42 58.06 50.93
N SER A 598 -22.57 58.10 50.26
CA SER A 598 -22.84 57.27 49.07
C SER A 598 -21.86 57.57 47.93
N LYS A 599 -21.63 58.85 47.61
CA LYS A 599 -20.65 59.25 46.57
C LYS A 599 -19.21 58.85 46.93
N ARG A 600 -18.80 58.88 48.21
CA ARG A 600 -17.47 58.40 48.65
C ARG A 600 -17.33 56.89 48.46
N ILE A 601 -18.32 56.10 48.84
CA ILE A 601 -18.29 54.63 48.70
C ILE A 601 -18.15 54.24 47.23
N ILE A 602 -18.86 54.93 46.32
CA ILE A 602 -18.77 54.68 44.88
C ILE A 602 -17.37 55.00 44.34
N LYS A 603 -16.79 56.16 44.72
CA LYS A 603 -15.43 56.56 44.29
C LYS A 603 -14.34 55.60 44.78
N VAL A 604 -14.47 55.07 45.99
CA VAL A 604 -13.52 54.06 46.52
C VAL A 604 -13.60 52.78 45.70
N LYS A 605 -14.81 52.29 45.41
CA LYS A 605 -15.01 51.09 44.57
C LYS A 605 -14.50 51.26 43.14
N GLU A 606 -14.59 52.46 42.56
CA GLU A 606 -14.02 52.75 41.24
C GLU A 606 -12.48 52.75 41.24
N LYS A 607 -11.86 53.32 42.28
CA LYS A 607 -10.40 53.29 42.44
C LYS A 607 -9.86 51.86 42.66
N GLU A 608 -10.56 51.02 43.40
CA GLU A 608 -10.21 49.60 43.57
C GLU A 608 -10.30 48.81 42.27
N LYS A 609 -11.31 49.09 41.42
CA LYS A 609 -11.43 48.44 40.11
C LYS A 609 -10.35 48.90 39.14
N SER A 610 -10.02 50.19 39.13
CA SER A 610 -8.97 50.74 38.25
C SER A 610 -7.57 50.27 38.63
N SER A 611 -7.28 50.14 39.93
CA SER A 611 -6.00 49.59 40.40
C SER A 611 -5.85 48.11 40.07
N ARG A 612 -6.88 47.29 40.30
CA ARG A 612 -6.88 45.87 39.89
C ARG A 612 -6.66 45.66 38.39
N ASN A 613 -7.30 46.46 37.53
CA ASN A 613 -7.09 46.35 36.08
C ASN A 613 -5.67 46.74 35.64
N LYS A 614 -5.03 47.70 36.33
CA LYS A 614 -3.64 48.10 36.07
C LYS A 614 -2.63 47.03 36.49
N THR A 615 -2.87 46.36 37.63
CA THR A 615 -2.03 45.24 38.06
C THR A 615 -2.15 44.05 37.11
N MET A 616 -3.34 43.80 36.56
CA MET A 616 -3.56 42.69 35.64
C MET A 616 -2.98 42.95 34.23
N SER A 617 -2.91 44.21 33.77
CA SER A 617 -2.23 44.54 32.51
C SER A 617 -0.71 44.43 32.60
N ASN A 618 -0.13 44.77 33.75
CA ASN A 618 1.33 44.66 33.95
C ASN A 618 1.79 43.20 34.05
N ASN A 619 0.96 42.30 34.56
CA ASN A 619 1.30 40.87 34.62
C ASN A 619 1.19 40.14 33.27
N ILE A 620 0.59 40.75 32.24
CA ILE A 620 0.49 40.17 30.88
C ILE A 620 1.65 40.64 29.98
N SER A 621 2.28 41.78 30.28
CA SER A 621 3.45 42.27 29.55
C SER A 621 4.78 41.61 29.95
N ASP A 622 4.83 40.91 31.08
CA ASP A 622 6.05 40.26 31.58
C ASP A 622 6.15 38.75 31.22
N SER A 623 5.34 38.28 30.25
CA SER A 623 5.33 36.87 29.82
C SER A 623 5.49 36.69 28.30
N GLU A 624 6.47 37.37 27.69
CA GLU A 624 7.12 36.91 26.44
C GLU A 624 8.49 36.31 26.81
N PRO A 625 8.79 35.04 26.50
CA PRO A 625 10.10 34.47 26.75
C PRO A 625 11.05 34.82 25.58
N GLU A 626 12.24 35.34 25.92
CA GLU A 626 13.43 35.23 25.06
C GLU A 626 13.93 33.78 24.98
#